data_AF-A0A3Q7JXC8-F1
#
_entry.id   AF-A0A3Q7JXC8-F1
#
_cell.length_a   1.000
_cell.length_b   1.000
_cell.length_c   1.000
_cell.angle_alpha   90.00
_cell.angle_beta   90.00
_cell.angle_gamma   90.00
#
_symmetry.space_group_name_H-M   'P 1'
#
loop_
_entity.id
_entity.type
_entity.pdbx_description
1 polymer ?
#
loop_
_entity_poly.entity_id
_entity_poly.type
_entity_poly.pdbx_seq_one_letter_code
_entity_poly.pdbx_strand_id
1 'polypeptide(L)'
;MVRRQLSRLQKYQGGIKYMIGVPDTVTIVDKHEEYTALRECITLGIPTICLTDTNCHPVLANISIPTNDDAISSIRLILNKLVFSICEGLSIYIRNP
;
A
#
# COMPACT_ATOMS: atom_id res chain seq x y z
N MET A 1 5.00 32.11 -3.29
CA MET A 1 5.14 31.26 -2.08
C MET A 1 4.02 30.23 -1.95
N VAL A 2 2.74 30.64 -2.00
CA VAL A 2 1.56 29.76 -1.88
C VAL A 2 1.55 28.59 -2.87
N ARG A 3 1.89 28.82 -4.15
CA ARG A 3 1.95 27.74 -5.17
C ARG A 3 2.96 26.63 -4.80
N ARG A 4 4.11 26.99 -4.24
CA ARG A 4 5.13 26.02 -3.81
C ARG A 4 4.66 25.18 -2.63
N GLN A 5 3.95 25.80 -1.68
CA GLN A 5 3.35 25.08 -0.55
C GLN A 5 2.25 24.14 -1.03
N LEU A 6 1.37 24.61 -1.93
CA LEU A 6 0.32 23.79 -2.52
C LEU A 6 0.89 22.56 -3.24
N SER A 7 1.90 22.73 -4.11
CA SER A 7 2.54 21.61 -4.81
C SER A 7 3.20 20.62 -3.83
N ARG A 8 3.79 21.11 -2.73
CA ARG A 8 4.38 20.25 -1.70
C ARG A 8 3.31 19.43 -0.97
N LEU A 9 2.21 20.06 -0.57
CA LEU A 9 1.10 19.36 0.09
C LEU A 9 0.45 18.34 -0.83
N GLN A 10 0.21 18.69 -2.09
CA GLN A 10 -0.33 17.75 -3.08
C GLN A 10 0.60 16.55 -3.29
N LYS A 11 1.92 16.76 -3.34
CA LYS A 11 2.89 15.67 -3.50
C LYS A 11 2.86 14.67 -2.34
N TYR A 12 2.81 15.13 -1.09
CA TYR A 12 2.97 14.26 0.09
C TYR A 12 1.64 13.81 0.72
N GLN A 13 0.58 14.62 0.63
CA GLN A 13 -0.71 14.35 1.28
C GLN A 13 -1.85 14.11 0.30
N GLY A 14 -1.60 14.23 -1.02
CA GLY A 14 -2.65 14.06 -2.03
C GLY A 14 -3.32 12.70 -2.00
N GLY A 15 -2.54 11.63 -1.75
CA GLY A 15 -3.05 10.25 -1.70
C GLY A 15 -3.95 9.94 -0.52
N ILE A 16 -3.83 10.69 0.58
CA ILE A 16 -4.61 10.50 1.82
C ILE A 16 -5.67 11.59 2.03
N LYS A 17 -5.88 12.48 1.05
CA LYS A 17 -6.80 13.62 1.16
C LYS A 17 -8.23 13.23 1.57
N TYR A 18 -8.68 12.05 1.14
CA TYR A 18 -10.03 11.55 1.40
C TYR A 18 -10.11 10.59 2.58
N MET A 19 -8.99 10.36 3.27
CA MET A 19 -8.91 9.44 4.40
C MET A 19 -9.46 10.13 5.66
N ILE A 20 -10.50 9.55 6.27
CA ILE A 20 -11.19 10.13 7.44
C ILE A 20 -10.61 9.59 8.76
N GLY A 21 -9.98 8.41 8.73
CA GLY A 21 -9.38 7.76 9.89
C GLY A 21 -8.20 6.87 9.48
N VAL A 22 -7.62 6.17 10.45
CA VAL A 22 -6.53 5.23 10.19
C VAL A 22 -7.00 4.05 9.32
N PRO A 23 -6.15 3.52 8.43
CA PRO A 23 -6.52 2.38 7.61
C PRO A 23 -6.52 1.08 8.42
N ASP A 24 -7.47 0.18 8.11
CA ASP A 24 -7.53 -1.15 8.73
C ASP A 24 -6.53 -2.15 8.13
N THR A 25 -6.00 -1.87 6.93
CA THR A 25 -4.98 -2.68 6.26
C THR A 25 -4.18 -1.82 5.30
N VAL A 26 -2.90 -2.15 5.12
CA VAL A 26 -2.00 -1.42 4.23
C VAL A 26 -1.31 -2.40 3.28
N THR A 27 -1.31 -2.06 1.99
CA THR A 27 -0.51 -2.76 0.98
C THR A 27 0.75 -1.94 0.70
N ILE A 28 1.92 -2.56 0.81
CA ILE A 28 3.23 -1.91 0.60
C ILE A 28 3.92 -2.57 -0.59
N VAL A 29 4.45 -1.76 -1.50
CA VAL A 29 5.29 -2.18 -2.62
C VAL A 29 6.71 -1.71 -2.34
N ASP A 30 7.68 -2.61 -2.51
CA ASP A 30 9.10 -2.36 -2.23
C ASP A 30 9.38 -2.01 -0.76
N LYS A 31 9.97 -2.94 -0.01
CA LYS A 31 10.25 -2.74 1.41
C LYS A 31 11.55 -1.98 1.68
N HIS A 32 12.44 -1.85 0.69
CA HIS A 32 13.77 -1.28 0.94
C HIS A 32 13.70 0.24 1.14
N GLU A 33 12.84 0.92 0.37
CA GLU A 33 12.56 2.35 0.56
C GLU A 33 11.51 2.62 1.65
N GLU A 34 10.56 1.68 1.87
CA GLU A 34 9.36 1.91 2.70
C GLU A 34 9.38 1.25 4.09
N TYR A 35 10.57 0.98 4.62
CA TYR A 35 10.74 0.36 5.93
C TYR A 35 10.08 1.15 7.09
N THR A 36 10.01 2.48 6.98
CA THR A 36 9.32 3.35 7.94
C THR A 36 7.83 3.06 7.99
N ALA A 37 7.18 2.95 6.82
CA ALA A 37 5.75 2.66 6.73
C ALA A 37 5.41 1.31 7.37
N LEU A 38 6.26 0.30 7.14
CA LEU A 38 6.10 -1.02 7.75
C LEU A 38 6.20 -0.96 9.29
N ARG A 39 7.18 -0.22 9.83
CA ARG A 39 7.32 -0.03 11.28
C ARG A 39 6.16 0.73 11.91
N GLU A 40 5.64 1.75 11.24
CA GLU A 40 4.46 2.49 11.69
C GLU A 40 3.24 1.58 11.75
N CYS A 41 3.03 0.76 10.70
CA CYS A 41 1.93 -0.22 10.68
C CYS A 41 2.06 -1.25 11.81
N ILE A 42 3.26 -1.81 12.03
CA ILE A 42 3.52 -2.75 13.14
C ILE A 42 3.23 -2.09 14.49
N THR A 43 3.66 -0.85 14.69
CA THR A 43 3.45 -0.10 15.94
C THR A 43 1.97 0.16 16.20
N LEU A 44 1.19 0.45 15.16
CA LEU A 44 -0.24 0.67 15.23
C LEU A 44 -1.07 -0.62 15.22
N GLY A 45 -0.44 -1.78 15.04
CA GLY A 45 -1.13 -3.07 14.92
C GLY A 45 -1.90 -3.23 13.62
N ILE A 46 -1.56 -2.47 12.58
CA ILE A 46 -2.22 -2.50 11.28
C ILE A 46 -1.63 -3.66 10.45
N PRO A 47 -2.45 -4.61 9.98
CA PRO A 47 -1.98 -5.70 9.15
C PRO A 47 -1.46 -5.20 7.79
N THR A 48 -0.36 -5.81 7.35
CA THR A 48 0.34 -5.42 6.11
C THR A 48 0.39 -6.53 5.09
N ILE A 49 0.09 -6.19 3.84
CA ILE A 49 0.32 -7.01 2.65
C ILE A 49 1.50 -6.41 1.92
N CYS A 50 2.59 -7.16 1.77
CA CYS A 50 3.80 -6.62 1.14
C CYS A 50 4.21 -7.42 -0.09
N LEU A 51 4.59 -6.70 -1.13
CA LEU A 51 5.32 -7.25 -2.27
C LEU A 51 6.80 -7.39 -1.89
N THR A 52 7.34 -8.61 -1.99
CA THR A 52 8.72 -8.93 -1.56
C THR A 52 9.51 -9.57 -2.68
N ASP A 53 10.70 -9.02 -2.94
CA ASP A 53 11.71 -9.68 -3.76
C ASP A 53 12.72 -10.51 -2.93
N THR A 54 13.58 -11.25 -3.61
CA THR A 54 14.63 -12.11 -3.07
C THR A 54 15.58 -11.43 -2.08
N ASN A 55 15.73 -10.11 -2.18
CA ASN A 55 16.59 -9.29 -1.32
C ASN A 55 15.92 -8.85 0.00
N CYS A 56 14.63 -9.15 0.20
CA CYS A 56 13.86 -8.67 1.34
C CYS A 56 13.70 -9.73 2.43
N HIS A 57 13.92 -9.35 3.70
CA HIS A 57 13.60 -10.20 4.83
C HIS A 57 12.07 -10.24 5.05
N PRO A 58 11.41 -11.41 4.93
CA PRO A 58 9.95 -11.51 4.96
C PRO A 58 9.34 -11.35 6.36
N VAL A 59 10.17 -11.38 7.42
CA VAL A 59 9.76 -11.50 8.83
C VAL A 59 8.85 -10.35 9.31
N LEU A 60 8.87 -9.20 8.63
CA LEU A 60 8.21 -7.99 9.12
C LEU A 60 6.78 -7.78 8.59
N ALA A 61 6.34 -8.50 7.55
CA ALA A 61 5.00 -8.30 6.98
C ALA A 61 4.06 -9.46 7.33
N ASN A 62 2.78 -9.16 7.56
CA ASN A 62 1.79 -10.18 7.91
C ASN A 62 1.53 -11.13 6.74
N ILE A 63 1.40 -10.58 5.54
CA ILE A 63 1.29 -11.34 4.29
C ILE A 63 2.40 -10.84 3.37
N SER A 64 3.27 -11.74 2.94
CA SER A 64 4.30 -11.45 1.94
C SER A 64 3.96 -12.15 0.63
N ILE A 65 3.87 -11.39 -0.46
CA ILE A 65 3.67 -11.87 -1.82
C ILE A 65 5.03 -11.83 -2.52
N PRO A 66 5.65 -12.99 -2.84
CA PRO A 66 6.89 -13.01 -3.58
C PRO A 66 6.67 -12.44 -4.99
N THR A 67 7.45 -11.44 -5.37
CA THR A 67 7.37 -10.77 -6.66
C THR A 67 8.73 -10.18 -7.03
N ASN A 68 8.92 -9.91 -8.32
CA ASN A 68 10.03 -9.08 -8.78
C ASN A 68 9.58 -7.61 -8.68
N ASP A 69 10.14 -6.85 -7.74
CA ASP A 69 9.86 -5.42 -7.55
C ASP A 69 10.69 -4.50 -8.49
N ASP A 70 11.79 -4.97 -9.07
CA ASP A 70 12.52 -4.24 -10.10
C ASP A 70 11.71 -4.05 -11.40
N ALA A 71 10.79 -4.98 -11.68
CA ALA A 71 10.04 -4.99 -12.93
C ALA A 71 8.67 -4.28 -12.80
N ILE A 72 8.52 -3.14 -13.49
CA ILE A 72 7.24 -2.40 -13.60
C ILE A 72 6.09 -3.31 -14.06
N SER A 73 6.36 -4.24 -14.99
CA SER A 73 5.36 -5.20 -15.49
C SER A 73 4.88 -6.15 -14.40
N SER A 74 5.78 -6.60 -13.51
CA SER A 74 5.47 -7.49 -12.40
C SER A 74 4.66 -6.75 -11.32
N ILE A 75 5.13 -5.57 -10.88
CA ILE A 75 4.37 -4.71 -9.95
C ILE A 75 2.97 -4.44 -10.50
N ARG A 76 2.86 -4.01 -11.76
CA ARG A 76 1.57 -3.68 -12.38
C ARG A 76 0.64 -4.89 -12.44
N LEU A 77 1.17 -6.08 -12.74
CA LEU A 77 0.37 -7.31 -12.78
C LEU A 77 -0.24 -7.61 -11.40
N ILE A 78 0.60 -7.60 -10.35
CA ILE A 78 0.15 -7.92 -9.00
C ILE A 78 -0.83 -6.86 -8.46
N LEU A 79 -0.49 -5.57 -8.60
CA LEU A 79 -1.37 -4.48 -8.17
C LEU A 79 -2.70 -4.50 -8.91
N ASN A 80 -2.71 -4.74 -10.23
CA ASN A 80 -3.97 -4.85 -10.97
C ASN A 80 -4.83 -6.00 -10.46
N LYS A 81 -4.23 -7.14 -10.12
CA LYS A 81 -4.97 -8.28 -9.57
C LYS A 81 -5.53 -7.97 -8.17
N LEU A 82 -4.76 -7.29 -7.33
CA LEU A 82 -5.22 -6.83 -6.02
C LEU A 82 -6.37 -5.84 -6.14
N VAL A 83 -6.22 -4.80 -6.98
CA VAL A 83 -7.27 -3.80 -7.22
C VAL A 83 -8.55 -4.45 -7.76
N PHE A 84 -8.43 -5.39 -8.70
CA PHE A 84 -9.57 -6.14 -9.22
C PHE A 84 -10.31 -6.88 -8.10
N SER A 85 -9.58 -7.57 -7.21
CA SER A 85 -10.18 -8.30 -6.09
C SER A 85 -10.82 -7.35 -5.06
N ILE A 86 -10.23 -6.18 -4.80
CA ILE A 86 -10.80 -5.14 -3.94
C ILE A 86 -12.12 -4.62 -4.54
N CYS A 87 -12.15 -4.37 -5.84
CA CYS A 87 -13.36 -3.93 -6.54
C CYS A 87 -14.48 -4.97 -6.48
N GLU A 88 -14.15 -6.26 -6.66
CA GLU A 88 -15.12 -7.34 -6.50
C GLU A 88 -15.68 -7.40 -5.08
N GLY A 89 -14.80 -7.34 -4.07
CA GLY A 89 -15.20 -7.31 -2.65
C GLY A 89 -16.08 -6.11 -2.32
N LEU A 90 -15.71 -4.92 -2.80
CA LEU A 90 -16.51 -3.69 -2.62
C LEU A 90 -17.89 -3.81 -3.29
N SER A 91 -17.96 -4.39 -4.48
CA SER A 91 -19.23 -4.62 -5.18
C SER A 91 -20.15 -5.58 -4.42
N ILE A 92 -19.59 -6.60 -3.76
CA ILE A 92 -20.36 -7.52 -2.91
C ILE A 92 -20.85 -6.79 -1.65
N TYR A 93 -19.97 -6.05 -0.97
CA TYR A 93 -20.32 -5.27 0.22
C TYR A 93 -21.43 -4.24 -0.05
N ILE A 94 -21.36 -3.50 -1.16
CA ILE A 94 -22.40 -2.53 -1.52
C ILE A 94 -23.75 -3.20 -1.78
N ARG A 95 -23.75 -4.43 -2.30
CA ARG A 95 -24.99 -5.20 -2.56
C ARG A 95 -25.59 -5.79 -1.28
N ASN A 96 -24.75 -6.17 -0.32
CA ASN A 96 -25.13 -6.81 0.95
C ASN A 96 -24.44 -6.10 2.12
N PRO A 97 -24.93 -4.91 2.53
CA PRO A 97 -24.34 -4.17 3.64
C PRO A 97 -24.57 -4.88 4.99
#